data_AF-A0A6N3B4M1-F1
#
_entry.id   AF-A0A6N3B4M1-F1
#
_cell.length_a   1.000
_cell.length_b   1.000
_cell.length_c   1.000
_cell.angle_alpha   90.00
_cell.angle_beta   90.00
_cell.angle_gamma   90.00
#
_symmetry.space_group_name_H-M   'P 1'
#
loop_
_entity.id
_entity.type
_entity.pdbx_description
1 polymer ?
#
loop_
_entity_poly.entity_id
_entity_poly.type
_entity_poly.pdbx_seq_one_letter_code
_entity_poly.pdbx_strand_id
1 'polypeptide(L)'
;MFKRKSVLYTWCLSYGLLLLMMVVMCIMLGRNARNQLISEYKSITQTLQKQSNNAINDYFDELERCAYEISNDYLVNDFVSTPDPSGSKYYNLQPIQQSLSVYALQSGGEVSRYLYMDNIGRALSSDAIFRLHEFYASLGLEAAMSAGDFTTLLQDYHYNELYVFETGGKSEALMLTSVPLVGGTPKGTLVQVMNPETIAGMIQSNSAVEDSTTVLLDSDGSLLSATGDAAVAELLENADVSSAEDSEITLGGQLYWILCPSRFRGQ
;
A
#
# COMPACT_ATOMS: atom_id res chain seq x y z
N MET A 1 -23.76 -65.23 -51.36
CA MET A 1 -22.83 -65.56 -50.25
C MET A 1 -22.19 -64.27 -49.70
N PHE A 2 -22.92 -63.44 -48.94
CA PHE A 2 -22.37 -62.21 -48.33
C PHE A 2 -23.18 -61.83 -47.07
N LYS A 3 -22.77 -62.31 -45.88
CA LYS A 3 -23.27 -61.83 -44.57
C LYS A 3 -22.20 -61.81 -43.46
N ARG A 4 -20.91 -61.97 -43.78
CA ARG A 4 -19.80 -62.03 -42.80
C ARG A 4 -19.02 -60.72 -42.60
N LYS A 5 -19.12 -59.73 -43.51
CA LYS A 5 -18.41 -58.45 -43.38
C LYS A 5 -19.06 -57.48 -42.38
N SER A 6 -20.35 -57.65 -42.09
CA SER A 6 -21.11 -56.76 -41.20
C SER A 6 -20.71 -56.91 -39.73
N VAL A 7 -20.46 -58.14 -39.25
CA VAL A 7 -20.17 -58.38 -37.82
C VAL A 7 -18.84 -57.75 -37.41
N LEU A 8 -17.75 -57.93 -38.18
CA LEU A 8 -16.47 -57.30 -37.87
C LEU A 8 -16.54 -55.76 -37.94
N TYR A 9 -17.31 -55.21 -38.87
CA TYR A 9 -17.54 -53.77 -38.96
C TYR A 9 -18.33 -53.26 -37.75
N THR A 10 -19.40 -53.95 -37.34
CA THR A 10 -20.17 -53.60 -36.13
C THR A 10 -19.33 -53.65 -34.88
N TRP A 11 -18.44 -54.64 -34.74
CA TRP A 11 -17.53 -54.75 -33.59
C TRP A 11 -16.46 -53.65 -33.62
N CYS A 12 -15.83 -53.41 -34.77
CA CYS A 12 -14.86 -52.33 -34.92
C CYS A 12 -15.50 -50.95 -34.68
N LEU A 13 -16.74 -50.75 -35.13
CA LEU A 13 -17.52 -49.54 -34.89
C LEU A 13 -17.86 -49.38 -33.40
N SER A 14 -18.30 -50.45 -32.72
CA SER A 14 -18.64 -50.38 -31.30
C SER A 14 -17.40 -50.10 -30.42
N TYR A 15 -16.26 -50.73 -30.72
CA TYR A 15 -15.01 -50.44 -30.01
C TYR A 15 -14.46 -49.05 -30.34
N GLY A 16 -14.58 -48.58 -31.59
CA GLY A 16 -14.21 -47.22 -31.97
C GLY A 16 -15.05 -46.15 -31.26
N LEU A 17 -16.35 -46.40 -31.09
CA LEU A 17 -17.27 -45.49 -30.42
C LEU A 17 -17.01 -45.44 -28.89
N LEU A 18 -16.68 -46.59 -28.28
CA LEU A 18 -16.24 -46.64 -26.88
C LEU A 18 -14.92 -45.89 -26.66
N LEU A 19 -13.97 -46.02 -27.58
CA LEU A 19 -12.69 -45.32 -27.51
C LEU A 19 -12.88 -43.81 -27.69
N LEU A 20 -13.77 -43.40 -28.60
CA LEU A 20 -14.15 -41.99 -28.79
C LEU A 20 -14.82 -41.43 -27.52
N MET A 21 -15.71 -42.19 -26.88
CA MET A 21 -16.32 -41.77 -25.61
C MET A 21 -15.25 -41.55 -24.52
N MET A 22 -14.27 -42.46 -24.41
CA MET A 22 -13.14 -42.30 -23.49
C MET A 22 -12.33 -41.04 -23.78
N VAL A 23 -12.02 -40.76 -25.06
CA VAL A 23 -11.29 -39.55 -25.46
C VAL A 23 -12.07 -38.28 -25.11
N VAL A 24 -13.37 -38.25 -25.40
CA VAL A 24 -14.24 -37.12 -25.07
C VAL A 24 -14.30 -36.91 -23.56
N MET A 25 -14.43 -37.99 -22.78
CA MET A 25 -14.44 -37.93 -21.32
C MET A 25 -13.11 -37.40 -20.77
N CYS A 26 -11.96 -37.84 -21.30
CA CYS A 26 -10.66 -37.30 -20.91
C CYS A 26 -10.54 -35.80 -21.22
N ILE A 27 -11.01 -35.35 -22.39
CA ILE A 27 -11.00 -33.93 -22.76
C ILE A 27 -11.91 -33.12 -21.82
N MET A 28 -13.11 -33.60 -21.52
CA MET A 28 -14.03 -32.93 -20.60
C MET A 28 -13.47 -32.86 -19.17
N LEU A 29 -12.89 -33.94 -18.67
CA LEU A 29 -12.26 -33.97 -17.35
C LEU A 29 -11.10 -32.97 -17.28
N GLY A 30 -10.25 -32.92 -18.32
CA GLY A 30 -9.15 -31.96 -18.39
C GLY A 30 -9.62 -30.50 -18.40
N ARG A 31 -10.68 -30.18 -19.16
CA ARG A 31 -11.26 -28.82 -19.18
C ARG A 31 -11.90 -28.45 -17.85
N ASN A 32 -12.64 -29.37 -17.23
CA ASN A 32 -13.27 -29.13 -15.93
C ASN A 32 -12.22 -28.94 -14.83
N ALA A 33 -11.19 -29.78 -14.80
CA ALA A 33 -10.08 -29.63 -13.86
C ALA A 33 -9.38 -28.28 -14.02
N ARG A 34 -9.09 -27.86 -15.27
CA ARG A 34 -8.51 -26.53 -15.54
C ARG A 34 -9.42 -25.40 -15.06
N ASN A 35 -10.70 -25.44 -15.41
CA ASN A 35 -11.64 -24.38 -15.04
C ASN A 35 -11.85 -24.29 -13.53
N GLN A 36 -11.89 -25.44 -12.85
CA GLN A 36 -12.02 -25.49 -11.40
C GLN A 36 -10.78 -24.89 -10.73
N LEU A 37 -9.58 -25.28 -11.16
CA LEU A 37 -8.33 -24.70 -10.67
C LEU A 37 -8.31 -23.17 -10.88
N ILE A 38 -8.61 -22.69 -12.09
CA ILE A 38 -8.68 -21.24 -12.36
C ILE A 38 -9.67 -20.53 -11.42
N SER A 39 -10.83 -21.13 -11.18
CA SER A 39 -11.84 -20.54 -10.28
C SER A 39 -11.39 -20.51 -8.82
N GLU A 40 -10.70 -21.55 -8.36
CA GLU A 40 -10.16 -21.62 -6.99
C GLU A 40 -9.04 -20.60 -6.80
N TYR A 41 -8.08 -20.53 -7.75
CA TYR A 41 -7.03 -19.51 -7.74
C TYR A 41 -7.62 -18.10 -7.75
N LYS A 42 -8.59 -17.83 -8.64
CA LYS A 42 -9.28 -16.53 -8.69
C LYS A 42 -9.92 -16.18 -7.35
N SER A 43 -10.64 -17.11 -6.74
CA SER A 43 -11.30 -16.89 -5.46
C SER A 43 -10.30 -16.63 -4.33
N ILE A 44 -9.19 -17.38 -4.29
CA ILE A 44 -8.12 -17.19 -3.31
C ILE A 44 -7.49 -15.81 -3.50
N THR A 45 -7.04 -15.47 -4.70
CA THR A 45 -6.41 -14.16 -4.99
C THR A 45 -7.35 -13.00 -4.66
N GLN A 46 -8.64 -13.09 -4.99
CA GLN A 46 -9.64 -12.07 -4.62
C GLN A 46 -9.76 -11.89 -3.10
N THR A 47 -9.76 -13.00 -2.35
CA THR A 47 -9.85 -12.97 -0.89
C THR A 47 -8.61 -12.35 -0.28
N LEU A 48 -7.43 -12.77 -0.74
CA LEU A 48 -6.14 -12.25 -0.27
C LEU A 48 -5.98 -10.77 -0.57
N GLN A 49 -6.37 -10.34 -1.77
CA GLN A 49 -6.30 -8.93 -2.13
C GLN A 49 -7.27 -8.08 -1.31
N LYS A 50 -8.47 -8.59 -1.04
CA LYS A 50 -9.39 -7.91 -0.12
C LYS A 50 -8.81 -7.81 1.29
N GLN A 51 -8.13 -8.85 1.78
CA GLN A 51 -7.45 -8.83 3.07
C GLN A 51 -6.31 -7.82 3.09
N SER A 52 -5.47 -7.78 2.04
CA SER A 52 -4.40 -6.80 1.90
C SER A 52 -4.96 -5.38 1.85
N ASN A 53 -5.99 -5.13 1.05
CA ASN A 53 -6.63 -3.81 0.97
C ASN A 53 -7.22 -3.39 2.31
N ASN A 54 -7.88 -4.30 3.02
CA ASN A 54 -8.39 -4.01 4.37
C ASN A 54 -7.24 -3.69 5.33
N ALA A 55 -6.16 -4.47 5.32
CA ALA A 55 -5.01 -4.21 6.20
C ALA A 55 -4.35 -2.86 5.94
N ILE A 56 -4.18 -2.48 4.66
CA ILE A 56 -3.61 -1.19 4.29
C ILE A 56 -4.60 -0.05 4.64
N ASN A 57 -5.90 -0.22 4.39
CA ASN A 57 -6.92 0.76 4.79
C ASN A 57 -6.97 0.93 6.31
N ASP A 58 -6.97 -0.16 7.07
CA ASP A 58 -6.98 -0.13 8.54
C ASP A 58 -5.73 0.59 9.07
N TYR A 59 -4.58 0.39 8.42
CA TYR A 59 -3.34 1.10 8.73
C TYR A 59 -3.46 2.61 8.47
N PHE A 60 -3.99 3.04 7.31
CA PHE A 60 -4.21 4.46 7.04
C PHE A 60 -5.28 5.08 7.93
N ASP A 61 -6.39 4.38 8.19
CA ASP A 61 -7.44 4.83 9.11
C ASP A 61 -6.88 5.06 10.53
N GLU A 62 -5.95 4.20 10.98
CA GLU A 62 -5.25 4.40 12.25
C GLU A 62 -4.34 5.62 12.24
N LEU A 63 -3.60 5.84 11.15
CA LEU A 63 -2.76 7.03 10.97
C LEU A 63 -3.59 8.31 10.98
N GLU A 64 -4.66 8.36 10.20
CA GLU A 64 -5.56 9.52 10.11
C GLU A 64 -6.24 9.80 11.45
N ARG A 65 -6.70 8.76 12.15
CA ARG A 65 -7.27 8.91 13.49
C ARG A 65 -6.26 9.49 14.47
N CYS A 66 -5.04 8.97 14.47
CA CYS A 66 -3.95 9.47 15.30
C CYS A 66 -3.61 10.93 14.96
N ALA A 67 -3.55 11.27 13.67
CA ALA A 67 -3.33 12.63 13.20
C ALA A 67 -4.42 13.58 13.70
N TYR A 68 -5.68 13.16 13.57
CA TYR A 68 -6.83 13.92 14.05
C TYR A 68 -6.78 14.15 15.57
N GLU A 69 -6.45 13.11 16.35
CA GLU A 69 -6.34 13.22 17.82
C GLU A 69 -5.22 14.19 18.23
N ILE A 70 -4.03 14.07 17.64
CA ILE A 70 -2.89 14.94 17.95
C ILE A 70 -3.16 16.38 17.50
N SER A 71 -3.67 16.57 16.27
CA SER A 71 -3.93 17.91 15.72
C SER A 71 -5.07 18.64 16.41
N ASN A 72 -5.98 17.92 17.09
CA ASN A 72 -7.05 18.50 17.89
C ASN A 72 -6.79 18.43 19.41
N ASP A 73 -5.62 17.98 19.85
CA ASP A 73 -5.26 17.95 21.26
C ASP A 73 -5.20 19.38 21.83
N TYR A 74 -5.78 19.57 23.02
CA TYR A 74 -5.88 20.91 23.60
C TYR A 74 -4.52 21.48 24.00
N LEU A 75 -3.57 20.66 24.48
CA LEU A 75 -2.23 21.10 24.87
C LEU A 75 -1.44 21.51 23.64
N VAL A 76 -1.53 20.70 22.58
CA VAL A 76 -0.91 21.00 21.29
C VAL A 76 -1.45 22.33 20.76
N ASN A 77 -2.78 22.48 20.70
CA ASN A 77 -3.43 23.68 20.17
C ASN A 77 -3.17 24.94 21.04
N ASP A 78 -3.19 24.82 22.37
CA ASP A 78 -2.82 25.93 23.28
C ASP A 78 -1.36 26.35 23.07
N PHE A 79 -0.46 25.37 22.91
CA PHE A 79 0.96 25.63 22.75
C PHE A 79 1.26 26.33 21.42
N VAL A 80 0.82 25.78 20.27
CA VAL A 80 1.08 26.39 18.95
C VAL A 80 0.39 27.73 18.76
N SER A 81 -0.72 27.95 19.48
CA SER A 81 -1.44 29.23 19.46
C SER A 81 -0.79 30.31 20.31
N THR A 82 0.04 29.93 21.30
CA THR A 82 0.75 30.87 22.17
C THR A 82 1.94 31.49 21.43
N PRO A 83 1.95 32.81 21.18
CA PRO A 83 3.10 33.49 20.60
C PRO A 83 4.24 33.51 21.62
N ASP A 84 5.40 32.94 21.28
CA ASP A 84 6.60 32.84 22.12
C ASP A 84 6.36 32.21 23.51
N PRO A 85 6.13 30.88 23.59
CA PRO A 85 5.88 30.19 24.85
C PRO A 85 7.16 30.16 25.69
N SER A 86 7.28 31.10 26.63
CA SER A 86 8.41 31.18 27.57
C SER A 86 8.02 30.76 29.00
N GLY A 87 9.02 30.41 29.82
CA GLY A 87 8.81 30.09 31.23
C GLY A 87 7.93 28.85 31.45
N SER A 88 6.83 29.00 32.20
CA SER A 88 5.93 27.91 32.55
C SER A 88 5.28 27.23 31.33
N LYS A 89 5.00 27.99 30.28
CA LYS A 89 4.39 27.48 29.04
C LYS A 89 5.34 26.59 28.23
N TYR A 90 6.65 26.82 28.31
CA TYR A 90 7.64 25.97 27.64
C TYR A 90 7.68 24.54 28.22
N TYR A 91 7.34 24.37 29.51
CA TYR A 91 7.24 23.04 30.13
C TYR A 91 6.10 22.18 29.57
N ASN A 92 5.15 22.78 28.83
CA ASN A 92 4.09 22.02 28.14
C ASN A 92 4.65 21.18 26.97
N LEU A 93 5.90 21.39 26.54
CA LEU A 93 6.54 20.50 25.56
C LEU A 93 6.71 19.08 26.11
N GLN A 94 6.99 18.93 27.40
CA GLN A 94 7.20 17.62 28.02
C GLN A 94 5.95 16.72 27.96
N PRO A 95 4.74 17.16 28.36
CA PRO A 95 3.54 16.34 28.22
C PRO A 95 3.16 16.11 26.75
N ILE A 96 3.39 17.06 25.83
CA ILE A 96 3.18 16.83 24.39
C ILE A 96 4.11 15.73 23.88
N GLN A 97 5.39 15.77 24.26
CA GLN A 97 6.38 14.74 23.92
C GLN A 97 6.00 13.37 24.49
N GLN A 98 5.50 13.33 25.73
CA GLN A 98 4.98 12.10 26.33
C GLN A 98 3.78 11.55 25.54
N SER A 99 2.86 12.41 25.09
CA SER A 99 1.75 12.00 24.23
C SER A 99 2.25 11.36 22.93
N LEU A 100 3.21 11.98 22.24
CA LEU A 100 3.83 11.43 21.03
C LEU A 100 4.49 10.06 21.29
N SER A 101 5.15 9.88 22.45
CA SER A 101 5.74 8.60 22.83
C SER A 101 4.70 7.49 23.01
N VAL A 102 3.51 7.81 23.54
CA VAL A 102 2.41 6.84 23.67
C VAL A 102 1.93 6.39 22.29
N TYR A 103 1.78 7.32 21.35
CA TYR A 103 1.41 6.99 19.97
C TYR A 103 2.49 6.17 19.25
N ALA A 104 3.78 6.48 19.48
CA ALA A 104 4.89 5.70 18.93
C ALA A 104 4.88 4.24 19.42
N LEU A 105 4.57 4.03 20.71
CA LEU A 105 4.44 2.69 21.30
C LEU A 105 3.24 1.91 20.75
N GLN A 106 2.11 2.58 20.49
CA GLN A 106 0.91 1.95 19.90
C GLN A 106 1.18 1.42 18.49
N SER A 107 1.92 2.18 17.67
CA SER A 107 2.33 1.76 16.32
C SER A 107 3.54 0.82 16.29
N GLY A 108 3.99 0.28 17.43
CA GLY A 108 5.15 -0.62 17.49
C GLY A 108 6.48 -0.01 17.00
N GLY A 109 6.57 1.32 16.93
CA GLY A 109 7.73 2.03 16.36
C GLY A 109 7.79 2.03 14.82
N GLU A 110 6.78 1.54 14.10
CA GLU A 110 6.77 1.50 12.63
C GLU A 110 6.56 2.88 11.99
N VAL A 111 5.99 3.82 12.75
CA VAL A 111 5.65 5.18 12.29
C VAL A 111 6.35 6.20 13.17
N SER A 112 7.29 6.94 12.57
CA SER A 112 7.96 8.04 13.26
C SER A 112 7.11 9.31 13.17
N ARG A 113 6.83 9.95 14.31
CA ARG A 113 5.95 11.12 14.38
C ARG A 113 6.71 12.34 14.83
N TYR A 114 6.58 13.41 14.06
CA TYR A 114 7.21 14.71 14.33
C TYR A 114 6.16 15.81 14.29
N LEU A 115 6.09 16.63 15.32
CA LEU A 115 5.23 17.80 15.38
C LEU A 115 6.07 19.05 15.16
N TYR A 116 5.99 19.63 13.97
CA TYR A 116 6.55 20.95 13.69
C TYR A 116 5.65 22.04 14.28
N MET A 117 6.26 23.02 14.94
CA MET A 117 5.55 24.14 15.58
C MET A 117 6.15 25.46 15.11
N ASP A 118 5.35 26.28 14.44
CA ASP A 118 5.80 27.52 13.78
C ASP A 118 6.23 28.58 14.79
N ASN A 119 5.55 28.63 15.95
CA ASN A 119 5.83 29.61 17.01
C ASN A 119 7.24 29.51 17.63
N ILE A 120 7.88 28.33 17.54
CA ILE A 120 9.24 28.10 18.05
C ILE A 120 10.23 27.67 16.95
N GLY A 121 9.76 27.46 15.71
CA GLY A 121 10.58 27.03 14.57
C GLY A 121 11.30 25.69 14.81
N ARG A 122 10.64 24.75 15.50
CA ARG A 122 11.22 23.46 15.91
C ARG A 122 10.24 22.33 15.70
N ALA A 123 10.79 21.14 15.44
CA ALA A 123 10.04 19.90 15.39
C ALA A 123 10.26 19.09 16.66
N LEU A 124 9.20 18.49 17.18
CA LEU A 124 9.22 17.64 18.37
C LEU A 124 8.89 16.20 17.97
N SER A 125 9.71 15.25 18.39
CA SER A 125 9.44 13.81 18.30
C SER A 125 9.21 13.23 19.69
N SER A 126 8.99 11.91 19.80
CA SER A 126 8.94 11.18 21.07
C SER A 126 10.20 11.37 21.92
N ASP A 127 11.38 11.51 21.28
CA ASP A 127 12.67 11.37 21.97
C ASP A 127 13.55 12.62 21.88
N ALA A 128 13.31 13.49 20.90
CA ALA A 128 14.16 14.63 20.61
C ALA A 128 13.39 15.85 20.09
N ILE A 129 13.99 17.02 20.30
CA ILE A 129 13.57 18.30 19.73
C ILE A 129 14.61 18.72 18.68
N PHE A 130 14.15 18.92 17.46
CA PHE A 130 14.97 19.27 16.31
C PHE A 130 14.80 20.74 15.95
N ARG A 131 15.89 21.40 15.61
CA ARG A 131 15.81 22.65 14.84
C ARG A 131 15.36 22.34 13.41
N LEU A 132 14.73 23.29 12.73
CA LEU A 132 14.21 23.08 11.38
C LEU A 132 15.21 22.44 10.40
N HIS A 133 16.47 22.87 10.41
CA HIS A 133 17.52 22.30 9.55
C HIS A 133 17.92 20.87 9.95
N GLU A 134 17.95 20.56 11.25
CA GLU A 134 18.22 19.20 11.75
C GLU A 134 17.06 18.27 11.41
N PHE A 135 15.84 18.79 11.48
CA PHE A 135 14.64 18.06 11.11
C PHE A 135 14.63 17.70 9.62
N TYR A 136 14.88 18.69 8.75
CA TYR A 136 15.02 18.47 7.31
C TYR A 136 16.09 17.42 6.98
N ALA A 137 17.27 17.52 7.61
CA ALA A 137 18.34 16.53 7.43
C ALA A 137 17.96 15.15 7.99
N SER A 138 17.20 15.09 9.08
CA SER A 138 16.77 13.80 9.67
C SER A 138 15.80 13.03 8.78
N LEU A 139 15.07 13.72 7.90
CA LEU A 139 14.17 13.10 6.91
C LEU A 139 14.88 12.73 5.59
N GLY A 140 16.16 13.10 5.41
CA GLY A 140 16.92 12.79 4.19
C GLY A 140 16.36 13.39 2.90
N LEU A 141 15.56 14.46 3.00
CA LEU A 141 14.83 15.07 1.88
C LEU A 141 15.69 15.88 0.90
N GLU A 142 17.02 15.85 1.06
CA GLU A 142 17.98 16.69 0.33
C GLU A 142 17.99 16.42 -1.17
N ALA A 143 17.70 15.20 -1.57
CA ALA A 143 17.59 14.80 -2.97
C ALA A 143 16.20 15.13 -3.57
N ALA A 144 15.16 15.25 -2.73
CA ALA A 144 13.77 15.36 -3.15
C ALA A 144 13.28 16.81 -3.26
N MET A 145 13.64 17.67 -2.31
CA MET A 145 13.17 19.07 -2.28
C MET A 145 14.17 19.99 -1.59
N SER A 146 14.13 21.29 -1.88
CA SER A 146 14.99 22.25 -1.18
C SER A 146 14.51 22.50 0.25
N ALA A 147 15.42 22.91 1.14
CA ALA A 147 15.04 23.29 2.51
C ALA A 147 14.04 24.47 2.57
N GLY A 148 14.06 25.34 1.56
CA GLY A 148 13.10 26.44 1.42
C GLY A 148 11.71 25.91 1.11
N ASP A 149 11.60 25.02 0.12
CA ASP A 149 10.34 24.40 -0.27
C ASP A 149 9.76 23.55 0.86
N PHE A 150 10.60 22.82 1.60
CA PHE A 150 10.17 22.08 2.79
C PHE A 150 9.62 23.00 3.89
N THR A 151 10.21 24.18 4.07
CA THR A 151 9.71 25.15 5.05
C THR A 151 8.34 25.68 4.63
N THR A 152 8.15 25.96 3.34
CA THR A 152 6.85 26.37 2.79
C THR A 152 5.82 25.25 2.93
N LEU A 153 6.20 24.02 2.61
CA LEU A 153 5.37 22.83 2.78
C LEU A 153 4.89 22.71 4.24
N LEU A 154 5.77 22.84 5.23
CA LEU A 154 5.36 22.77 6.64
C LEU A 154 4.42 23.89 7.09
N GLN A 155 4.33 25.00 6.34
CA GLN A 155 3.48 26.15 6.66
C GLN A 155 2.16 26.17 5.87
N ASP A 156 2.04 25.34 4.83
CA ASP A 156 0.82 25.19 4.08
C ASP A 156 -0.21 24.35 4.86
N TYR A 157 -1.48 24.45 4.44
CA TYR A 157 -2.55 23.68 5.04
C TYR A 157 -2.62 22.29 4.40
N HIS A 158 -2.57 21.25 5.23
CA HIS A 158 -2.62 19.85 4.82
C HIS A 158 -3.69 19.09 5.61
N TYR A 159 -4.46 18.26 4.91
CA TYR A 159 -5.42 17.34 5.50
C TYR A 159 -5.04 15.90 5.14
N ASN A 160 -4.20 15.28 5.97
CA ASN A 160 -3.67 13.93 5.80
C ASN A 160 -3.07 13.70 4.39
N GLU A 161 -2.33 14.68 3.89
CA GLU A 161 -1.76 14.60 2.55
C GLU A 161 -0.52 13.69 2.54
N LEU A 162 -0.47 12.79 1.56
CA LEU A 162 0.61 11.82 1.39
C LEU A 162 1.65 12.34 0.38
N TYR A 163 2.92 12.32 0.78
CA TYR A 163 4.07 12.64 -0.05
C TYR A 163 5.03 11.46 -0.08
N VAL A 164 5.32 10.94 -1.27
CA VAL A 164 6.27 9.84 -1.47
C VAL A 164 7.53 10.37 -2.14
N PHE A 165 8.70 9.98 -1.65
CA PHE A 165 9.99 10.38 -2.20
C PHE A 165 11.02 9.27 -2.05
N GLU A 166 12.06 9.35 -2.86
CA GLU A 166 13.18 8.42 -2.82
C GLU A 166 14.35 9.02 -2.03
N THR A 167 14.67 8.41 -0.89
CA THR A 167 15.81 8.77 -0.05
C THR A 167 16.82 7.63 -0.07
N GLY A 168 17.99 7.87 -0.65
CA GLY A 168 19.09 6.89 -0.63
C GLY A 168 18.79 5.55 -1.31
N GLY A 169 17.87 5.54 -2.30
CA GLY A 169 17.43 4.33 -2.99
C GLY A 169 16.38 3.51 -2.24
N LYS A 170 15.78 4.10 -1.20
CA LYS A 170 14.57 3.61 -0.56
C LYS A 170 13.46 4.62 -0.74
N SER A 171 12.28 4.13 -1.12
CA SER A 171 11.07 4.93 -1.05
C SER A 171 10.74 5.20 0.42
N GLU A 172 10.34 6.42 0.75
CA GLU A 172 9.79 6.82 2.04
C GLU A 172 8.51 7.63 1.80
N ALA A 173 7.56 7.52 2.74
CA ALA A 173 6.29 8.22 2.64
C ALA A 173 6.04 9.08 3.88
N LEU A 174 5.64 10.33 3.66
CA LEU A 174 5.27 11.29 4.68
C LEU A 174 3.77 11.56 4.59
N MET A 175 3.08 11.48 5.72
CA MET A 175 1.73 12.02 5.85
C MET A 175 1.80 13.35 6.61
N LEU A 176 1.23 14.40 6.02
CA LEU A 176 1.20 15.75 6.56
C LEU A 176 -0.21 16.13 7.02
N THR A 177 -0.31 16.61 8.26
CA THR A 177 -1.58 17.06 8.84
C THR A 177 -1.38 18.35 9.60
N SER A 178 -2.12 19.39 9.24
CA SER A 178 -2.02 20.70 9.90
C SER A 178 -2.51 20.70 11.34
N VAL A 179 -1.96 21.64 12.12
CA VAL A 179 -2.27 21.88 13.53
C VAL A 179 -2.44 23.39 13.75
N PRO A 180 -3.62 23.89 14.19
CA PRO A 180 -4.89 23.17 14.30
C PRO A 180 -5.36 22.65 12.94
N LEU A 181 -6.06 21.51 12.94
CA LEU A 181 -6.69 20.97 11.73
C LEU A 181 -7.94 21.76 11.32
N VAL A 182 -8.66 22.34 12.29
CA VAL A 182 -9.92 23.05 12.03
C VAL A 182 -9.87 24.44 12.66
N GLY A 183 -10.33 25.45 11.92
CA GLY A 183 -10.68 26.75 12.50
C GLY A 183 -9.59 27.82 12.52
N GLY A 184 -8.58 27.77 11.64
CA GLY A 184 -7.59 28.84 11.53
C GLY A 184 -6.51 28.62 10.48
N THR A 185 -5.54 29.53 10.45
CA THR A 185 -4.28 29.34 9.73
C THR A 185 -3.45 28.24 10.41
N PRO A 186 -2.84 27.30 9.66
CA PRO A 186 -1.96 26.30 10.23
C PRO A 186 -0.85 26.97 11.04
N LYS A 187 -0.61 26.50 12.26
CA LYS A 187 0.41 27.00 13.20
C LYS A 187 1.48 25.95 13.53
N GLY A 188 1.34 24.79 12.92
CA GLY A 188 2.20 23.64 13.04
C GLY A 188 1.71 22.56 12.10
N THR A 189 2.55 21.55 11.93
CA THR A 189 2.30 20.42 11.03
C THR A 189 2.79 19.16 11.69
N LEU A 190 1.89 18.19 11.81
CA LEU A 190 2.24 16.82 12.15
C LEU A 190 2.76 16.13 10.89
N VAL A 191 3.94 15.54 11.03
CA VAL A 191 4.65 14.80 10.00
C VAL A 191 4.78 13.36 10.48
N GLN A 192 4.14 12.44 9.77
CA GLN A 192 4.23 11.01 10.07
C GLN A 192 5.05 10.33 8.96
N VAL A 193 6.23 9.86 9.32
CA VAL A 193 7.12 9.12 8.43
C VAL A 193 6.76 7.65 8.51
N MET A 194 6.43 7.08 7.36
CA MET A 194 6.08 5.69 7.20
C MET A 194 7.17 4.97 6.43
N ASN A 195 7.49 3.75 6.86
CA ASN A 195 8.33 2.85 6.09
C ASN A 195 7.46 2.10 5.08
N PRO A 196 7.63 2.29 3.76
CA PRO A 196 6.87 1.52 2.77
C PRO A 196 7.24 0.03 2.75
N GLU A 197 8.34 -0.41 3.38
CA GLU A 197 8.58 -1.83 3.66
C GLU A 197 7.49 -2.43 4.56
N THR A 198 6.86 -1.63 5.44
CA THR A 198 5.69 -2.06 6.24
C THR A 198 4.49 -2.34 5.34
N ILE A 199 4.22 -1.46 4.36
CA ILE A 199 3.14 -1.65 3.38
C ILE A 199 3.45 -2.88 2.50
N ALA A 200 4.69 -3.03 2.05
CA ALA A 200 5.16 -4.20 1.31
C ALA A 200 4.99 -5.50 2.13
N GLY A 201 5.29 -5.46 3.44
CA GLY A 201 5.11 -6.56 4.37
C GLY A 201 3.64 -6.94 4.57
N MET A 202 2.72 -5.96 4.59
CA MET A 202 1.27 -6.21 4.63
C MET A 202 0.79 -6.91 3.36
N ILE A 203 1.35 -6.55 2.20
CA ILE A 203 1.07 -7.23 0.93
C ILE A 203 1.64 -8.65 0.97
N GLN A 204 2.89 -8.82 1.41
CA GLN A 204 3.59 -10.11 1.42
C GLN A 204 2.97 -11.11 2.40
N SER A 205 2.63 -10.68 3.61
CA SER A 205 1.99 -11.52 4.64
C SER A 205 0.60 -12.03 4.21
N ASN A 206 -0.06 -11.28 3.32
CA ASN A 206 -1.32 -11.68 2.70
C ASN A 206 -1.14 -12.30 1.30
N SER A 207 0.09 -12.53 0.83
CA SER A 207 0.38 -13.21 -0.44
C SER A 207 0.51 -14.73 -0.20
N ALA A 208 -0.61 -15.44 -0.04
CA ALA A 208 -0.59 -16.87 0.31
C ALA A 208 -0.42 -17.84 -0.89
N VAL A 209 -0.28 -17.33 -2.12
CA VAL A 209 -0.10 -18.18 -3.30
C VAL A 209 1.38 -18.28 -3.63
N GLU A 210 1.94 -19.47 -3.47
CA GLU A 210 3.31 -19.82 -3.89
C GLU A 210 3.50 -19.45 -5.38
N ASP A 211 4.62 -18.80 -5.73
CA ASP A 211 4.95 -18.28 -7.07
C ASP A 211 4.01 -17.17 -7.61
N SER A 212 3.22 -16.51 -6.76
CA SER A 212 2.46 -15.31 -7.18
C SER A 212 3.29 -14.03 -7.07
N THR A 213 3.03 -13.08 -7.98
CA THR A 213 3.59 -11.72 -7.93
C THR A 213 2.45 -10.74 -7.66
N THR A 214 2.55 -9.97 -6.58
CA THR A 214 1.56 -8.92 -6.23
C THR A 214 2.21 -7.57 -6.37
N VAL A 215 1.49 -6.63 -6.98
CA VAL A 215 1.98 -5.30 -7.28
C VAL A 215 1.00 -4.26 -6.74
N LEU A 216 1.53 -3.25 -6.05
CA LEU A 216 0.83 -2.05 -5.64
C LEU A 216 1.23 -0.92 -6.60
N LEU A 217 0.24 -0.35 -7.28
CA LEU A 217 0.42 0.74 -8.22
C LEU A 217 -0.28 1.99 -7.69
N ASP A 218 0.28 3.16 -7.98
CA ASP A 218 -0.40 4.44 -7.82
C ASP A 218 -1.50 4.62 -8.89
N SER A 219 -2.36 5.60 -8.71
CA SER A 219 -3.41 6.03 -9.63
C SER A 219 -2.92 6.37 -11.04
N ASP A 220 -1.66 6.81 -11.17
CA ASP A 220 -0.98 7.09 -12.43
C ASP A 220 -0.29 5.84 -13.05
N GLY A 221 -0.38 4.68 -12.39
CA GLY A 221 0.22 3.42 -12.84
C GLY A 221 1.67 3.20 -12.41
N SER A 222 2.26 4.13 -11.66
CA SER A 222 3.61 4.00 -11.10
C SER A 222 3.70 2.92 -10.04
N LEU A 223 4.77 2.15 -10.04
CA LEU A 223 5.01 1.09 -9.04
C LEU A 223 5.31 1.67 -7.66
N LEU A 224 4.46 1.37 -6.66
CA LEU A 224 4.69 1.74 -5.26
C LEU A 224 5.34 0.61 -4.47
N SER A 225 4.97 -0.65 -4.75
CA SER A 225 5.53 -1.82 -4.08
C SER A 225 5.26 -3.10 -4.87
N ALA A 226 6.14 -4.10 -4.77
CA ALA A 226 5.93 -5.41 -5.36
C ALA A 226 6.41 -6.53 -4.44
N THR A 227 5.76 -7.68 -4.53
CA THR A 227 6.17 -8.95 -3.90
C THR A 227 6.22 -10.05 -4.96
N GLY A 228 7.11 -11.03 -4.80
CA GLY A 228 7.26 -12.13 -5.75
C GLY A 228 8.42 -11.92 -6.73
N ASP A 229 8.18 -12.13 -8.02
CA ASP A 229 9.22 -12.04 -9.06
C ASP A 229 9.38 -10.59 -9.54
N ALA A 230 10.56 -10.01 -9.27
CA ALA A 230 10.89 -8.64 -9.66
C ALA A 230 10.86 -8.42 -11.19
N ALA A 231 11.20 -9.43 -11.99
CA ALA A 231 11.16 -9.31 -13.44
C ALA A 231 9.71 -9.26 -13.94
N VAL A 232 8.79 -9.97 -13.29
CA VAL A 232 7.36 -9.92 -13.62
C VAL A 232 6.76 -8.58 -13.18
N ALA A 233 7.16 -8.05 -12.02
CA ALA A 233 6.72 -6.74 -11.54
C ALA A 233 7.12 -5.60 -12.49
N GLU A 234 8.37 -5.60 -12.96
CA GLU A 234 8.87 -4.59 -13.93
C GLU A 234 8.16 -4.71 -15.29
N LEU A 235 7.85 -5.94 -15.73
CA LEU A 235 7.07 -6.16 -16.95
C LEU A 235 5.61 -5.72 -16.80
N LEU A 236 5.03 -5.82 -15.60
CA LEU A 236 3.68 -5.36 -15.29
C LEU A 236 3.58 -3.83 -15.25
N GLU A 237 4.58 -3.14 -14.70
CA GLU A 237 4.65 -1.66 -14.71
C GLU A 237 4.67 -1.10 -16.14
N ASN A 238 5.41 -1.77 -17.04
CA ASN A 238 5.52 -1.38 -18.44
C ASN A 238 4.33 -1.84 -19.31
N ALA A 239 3.46 -2.70 -18.78
CA ALA A 239 2.25 -3.12 -19.46
C ALA A 239 1.10 -2.17 -19.04
N ASP A 240 0.25 -1.77 -19.99
CA ASP A 240 -0.95 -0.98 -19.67
C ASP A 240 -2.03 -1.91 -19.07
N VAL A 241 -1.76 -2.41 -17.87
CA VAL A 241 -2.59 -3.39 -17.14
C VAL A 241 -3.79 -2.73 -16.46
N SER A 242 -3.81 -1.40 -16.42
CA SER A 242 -4.89 -0.59 -15.84
C SER A 242 -6.28 -0.92 -16.39
N SER A 243 -6.33 -1.47 -17.62
CA SER A 243 -7.56 -1.82 -18.34
C SER A 243 -7.85 -3.32 -18.39
N ALA A 244 -6.92 -4.17 -17.95
CA ALA A 244 -7.02 -5.63 -18.06
C ALA A 244 -7.77 -6.23 -16.87
N GLU A 245 -9.11 -6.10 -16.86
CA GLU A 245 -9.94 -6.81 -15.89
C GLU A 245 -9.93 -8.33 -16.17
N ASP A 246 -9.49 -9.13 -15.19
CA ASP A 246 -9.60 -10.60 -15.14
C ASP A 246 -9.29 -11.32 -16.46
N SER A 247 -8.05 -11.24 -16.93
CA SER A 247 -7.66 -11.76 -18.26
C SER A 247 -6.35 -12.54 -18.27
N GLU A 248 -6.22 -13.47 -19.24
CA GLU A 248 -4.95 -14.10 -19.58
C GLU A 248 -4.09 -13.10 -20.35
N ILE A 249 -2.88 -12.84 -19.87
CA ILE A 249 -1.89 -12.06 -20.60
C ILE A 249 -0.61 -12.86 -20.80
N THR A 250 0.20 -12.43 -21.76
CA THR A 250 1.52 -13.02 -21.98
C THR A 250 2.59 -12.00 -21.61
N LEU A 251 3.38 -12.28 -20.58
CA LEU A 251 4.54 -11.49 -20.18
C LEU A 251 5.80 -12.32 -20.40
N GLY A 252 6.81 -11.75 -21.08
CA GLY A 252 8.09 -12.45 -21.30
C GLY A 252 7.98 -13.81 -22.02
N GLY A 253 6.89 -14.08 -22.73
CA GLY A 253 6.62 -15.36 -23.39
C GLY A 253 5.96 -16.43 -22.52
N GLN A 254 5.61 -16.13 -21.27
CA GLN A 254 4.80 -16.98 -20.38
C GLN A 254 3.39 -16.43 -20.21
N LEU A 255 2.42 -17.33 -20.03
CA LEU A 255 1.01 -17.00 -19.87
C LEU A 255 0.70 -16.80 -18.38
N TYR A 256 0.18 -15.63 -18.02
CA TYR A 256 -0.24 -15.26 -16.68
C TYR A 256 -1.73 -14.94 -16.64
N TRP A 257 -2.35 -15.14 -15.49
CA TRP A 257 -3.71 -14.65 -15.23
C TRP A 257 -3.61 -13.40 -14.35
N ILE A 258 -4.10 -12.25 -14.82
CA ILE A 258 -4.18 -11.05 -14.00
C ILE A 258 -5.51 -10.99 -13.29
N LEU A 259 -5.45 -10.58 -12.04
CA LEU A 259 -6.60 -10.16 -11.25
C LEU A 259 -6.38 -8.70 -10.83
N CYS A 260 -7.30 -7.80 -11.22
CA CYS A 260 -7.24 -6.38 -10.86
C CYS A 260 -8.54 -5.94 -10.16
N PRO A 261 -8.68 -6.13 -8.84
CA PRO A 261 -9.82 -5.63 -8.09
C PRO A 261 -9.54 -4.25 -7.47
N SER A 262 -10.42 -3.31 -7.85
CA SER A 262 -10.77 -2.02 -7.22
C SER A 262 -9.66 -1.07 -6.79
N ARG A 263 -9.73 0.15 -7.35
CA ARG A 263 -9.03 1.36 -6.87
C ARG A 263 -9.11 1.52 -5.36
N PHE A 264 -7.96 1.78 -4.76
CA PHE A 264 -7.84 2.39 -3.43
C PHE A 264 -8.71 3.66 -3.38
N ARG A 265 -9.47 3.88 -2.31
CA ARG A 265 -10.12 5.19 -2.08
C ARG A 265 -9.07 6.15 -1.55
N GLY A 266 -8.22 6.65 -2.44
CA GLY A 266 -7.49 7.89 -2.23
C GLY A 266 -8.24 9.02 -2.93
N GLN A 267 -9.31 9.53 -2.28
CA GLN A 267 -9.95 10.81 -2.60
C GLN A 267 -10.51 11.43 -1.33
#